data_AF-A0A1U7HZN7-F1
#
_entry.id   AF-A0A1U7HZN7-F1
#
_cell.length_a   1.000
_cell.length_b   1.000
_cell.length_c   1.000
_cell.angle_alpha   90.00
_cell.angle_beta   90.00
_cell.angle_gamma   90.00
#
_symmetry.space_group_name_H-M   'P 1'
#
loop_
_entity.id
_entity.type
_entity.pdbx_description
1 polymer ?
#
loop_
_entity_poly.entity_id
_entity_poly.type
_entity_poly.pdbx_seq_one_letter_code
_entity_poly.pdbx_strand_id
1 'polypeptide(L)' 'MEKAATDWWAEITTISPRCVYYFGPFETINEAKAAYSGYVKDLDGEGAKGIIVVIQRCQPKELTICEDEGI' A
#
# COMPACT_ATOMS: atom_id res chain seq x y z
N MET A 1 -18.08 21.45 8.48
CA MET A 1 -17.26 20.60 7.59
C MET A 1 -16.53 19.62 8.47
N GLU A 2 -17.04 18.39 8.59
CA GLU A 2 -16.31 17.32 9.27
C GLU A 2 -15.06 17.00 8.45
N LYS A 3 -13.90 17.18 9.08
CA LYS A 3 -12.64 16.66 8.57
C LYS A 3 -12.75 15.15 8.74
N ALA A 4 -13.14 14.42 7.70
CA ALA A 4 -13.20 12.96 7.77
C ALA A 4 -11.86 12.46 8.30
N ALA A 5 -11.87 11.78 9.44
CA ALA A 5 -10.67 11.21 10.01
C ALA A 5 -10.23 10.09 9.07
N THR A 6 -9.17 10.32 8.30
CA THR A 6 -8.60 9.31 7.42
C THR A 6 -7.83 8.30 8.26
N ASP A 7 -8.08 7.02 8.09
CA ASP A 7 -7.35 5.95 8.78
C ASP A 7 -5.90 5.85 8.30
N TRP A 8 -5.10 5.02 8.98
CA TRP A 8 -3.73 4.72 8.56
C TRP A 8 -3.74 3.66 7.47
N TRP A 9 -2.90 3.84 6.46
CA TRP A 9 -2.72 2.91 5.34
C TRP A 9 -1.24 2.69 5.10
N ALA A 10 -0.90 1.48 4.66
CA ALA A 10 0.39 1.18 4.05
C ALA A 10 0.23 1.27 2.53
N GLU A 11 0.77 2.34 1.95
CA GLU A 11 0.94 2.47 0.50
C GLU A 11 2.25 1.80 0.11
N ILE A 12 2.18 0.78 -0.75
CA ILE A 12 3.33 0.03 -1.24
C ILE A 12 3.41 0.22 -2.74
N THR A 13 4.49 0.82 -3.22
CA THR A 13 4.77 0.97 -4.66
C THR A 13 5.81 -0.04 -5.10
N THR A 14 5.60 -0.64 -6.26
CA THR A 14 6.55 -1.54 -6.92
C THR A 14 6.98 -0.95 -8.26
N ILE A 15 8.22 -1.18 -8.66
CA ILE A 15 8.78 -0.72 -9.95
C ILE A 15 8.52 -1.75 -11.06
N SER A 16 8.54 -3.05 -10.74
CA SER A 16 8.29 -4.12 -11.72
C SER A 16 7.60 -5.31 -11.04
N PRO A 17 6.34 -5.65 -11.38
CA PRO A 17 5.44 -4.83 -12.20
C PRO A 17 5.21 -3.46 -11.54
N ARG A 18 4.81 -2.45 -12.32
CA ARG A 18 4.58 -1.10 -11.79
C ARG A 18 3.18 -1.02 -11.20
N CYS A 19 3.11 -1.12 -9.88
CA CYS A 19 1.86 -1.12 -9.14
C CYS A 19 1.95 -0.26 -7.87
N VAL A 20 0.79 0.21 -7.41
CA VAL A 20 0.58 0.83 -6.10
C VAL A 20 -0.50 0.05 -5.38
N TYR A 21 -0.18 -0.44 -4.19
CA TYR A 21 -1.08 -1.19 -3.31
C TYR A 21 -1.37 -0.39 -2.05
N TYR A 22 -2.62 -0.33 -1.62
CA TYR A 22 -3.03 0.27 -0.35
C TYR A 22 -3.58 -0.82 0.58
N PHE A 23 -2.89 -1.07 1.69
CA PHE A 23 -3.32 -2.00 2.73
C PHE A 23 -3.79 -1.25 3.98
N GLY A 24 -4.94 -1.66 4.53
CA GLY A 24 -5.62 -1.00 5.63
C GLY A 24 -7.15 -1.14 5.48
N PRO A 25 -7.94 -0.26 6.11
CA PRO A 25 -7.51 0.79 7.05
C PRO A 25 -7.00 0.21 8.37
N PHE A 26 -6.04 0.90 8.99
CA PHE A 26 -5.54 0.62 10.34
C PHE A 26 -5.93 1.74 11.30
N GLU A 27 -6.26 1.39 12.54
CA GLU A 27 -6.64 2.37 13.55
C GLU A 27 -5.42 3.20 13.99
N THR A 28 -4.24 2.59 13.99
CA THR A 28 -3.00 3.23 14.45
C THR A 28 -1.83 3.03 13.49
N ILE A 29 -0.87 3.96 13.52
CA ILE A 29 0.38 3.83 12.78
C ILE A 29 1.18 2.60 13.21
N ASN A 30 1.06 2.17 14.47
CA ASN A 30 1.79 1.01 14.99
C ASN A 30 1.26 -0.29 14.40
N GLU A 31 -0.06 -0.40 14.24
CA GLU A 31 -0.70 -1.53 13.57
C GLU A 31 -0.24 -1.62 12.11
N ALA A 32 -0.28 -0.49 11.38
CA ALA A 32 0.24 -0.42 10.01
C ALA A 32 1.73 -0.82 9.93
N LYS A 33 2.55 -0.37 10.89
CA LYS A 33 3.97 -0.72 11.02
C LYS A 33 4.21 -2.21 11.31
N ALA A 34 3.34 -2.84 12.09
CA ALA A 34 3.42 -4.26 12.37
C ALA A 34 2.98 -5.11 11.18
N ALA A 35 2.03 -4.63 10.37
CA ALA A 35 1.47 -5.36 9.25
C ALA A 35 2.31 -5.27 7.96
N TYR A 36 2.90 -4.11 7.63
CA TYR A 36 3.47 -3.90 6.28
C TYR A 36 4.56 -4.89 5.90
N SER A 37 5.33 -5.40 6.86
CA SER A 37 6.40 -6.36 6.58
C SER A 37 5.87 -7.68 6.00
N GLY A 38 4.63 -8.06 6.32
CA GLY A 38 3.96 -9.22 5.72
C GLY A 38 3.71 -8.99 4.23
N TYR A 39 3.09 -7.85 3.88
CA TYR A 39 2.79 -7.52 2.48
C TYR A 39 4.05 -7.37 1.63
N VAL A 40 5.11 -6.75 2.17
CA VAL A 40 6.40 -6.66 1.46
C VAL A 40 6.98 -8.04 1.19
N LYS A 41 6.91 -8.95 2.17
CA LYS A 41 7.42 -10.31 2.02
C LYS A 41 6.65 -11.09 0.94
N ASP A 42 5.33 -10.94 0.91
CA ASP A 42 4.49 -11.60 -0.09
C ASP A 42 4.80 -11.06 -1.49
N LEU A 43 4.85 -9.73 -1.67
CA LEU A 43 5.19 -9.09 -2.94
C LEU A 43 6.61 -9.44 -3.43
N ASP A 44 7.59 -9.48 -2.53
CA ASP A 44 8.96 -9.92 -2.86
C ASP A 44 8.99 -11.39 -3.29
N GLY A 45 8.23 -12.25 -2.59
CA GLY A 45 8.06 -13.67 -2.93
C GLY A 45 7.37 -13.90 -4.28
N GLU A 46 6.49 -12.99 -4.69
CA GLU A 46 5.86 -12.96 -6.02
C GLU A 46 6.78 -12.41 -7.10
N GLY A 47 7.97 -11.90 -6.74
CA GLY A 47 8.97 -11.39 -7.67
C GLY A 47 8.84 -9.90 -8.00
N ALA A 48 8.04 -9.15 -7.23
CA ALA A 48 7.96 -7.70 -7.37
C ALA A 48 9.30 -7.04 -7.00
N LYS A 49 9.69 -6.02 -7.77
CA LYS A 49 10.98 -5.32 -7.59
C LYS A 49 10.78 -3.86 -7.26
N GLY A 50 11.75 -3.28 -6.56
CA GLY A 50 11.76 -1.86 -6.22
C GLY A 50 10.61 -1.49 -5.28
N ILE A 51 10.38 -2.32 -4.25
CA ILE A 51 9.30 -2.14 -3.28
C ILE A 51 9.62 -0.95 -2.39
N ILE A 52 8.71 0.02 -2.33
CA ILE A 52 8.77 1.21 -1.47
C ILE A 52 7.51 1.23 -0.61
N VAL A 53 7.68 1.46 0.69
CA VAL A 53 6.55 1.52 1.65
C VAL A 53 6.43 2.92 2.23
N VAL A 54 5.21 3.47 2.19
CA VAL A 54 4.83 4.72 2.82
C VAL A 54 3.63 4.46 3.73
N ILE A 55 3.80 4.69 5.03
CA ILE A 55 2.69 4.64 5.97
C ILE A 55 2.14 6.05 6.15
N GLN A 56 0.89 6.26 5.76
CA GLN A 56 0.26 7.57 5.78
C GLN A 56 -1.23 7.51 6.13
N ARG A 57 -1.81 8.66 6.48
CA ARG A 57 -3.26 8.79 6.64
C ARG A 57 -3.86 9.24 5.32
N CYS A 58 -4.69 8.41 4.71
CA CYS A 58 -5.34 8.69 3.43
C CYS A 58 -6.68 7.95 3.30
N GLN A 59 -7.36 8.16 2.18
CA GLN A 59 -8.57 7.43 1.80
C GLN A 59 -8.42 7.00 0.33
N PRO A 60 -7.80 5.85 0.07
CA PRO A 60 -7.58 5.39 -1.30
C PRO A 60 -8.92 5.17 -2.00
N LYS A 61 -9.01 5.61 -3.26
CA LYS A 61 -10.18 5.33 -4.12
C LYS A 61 -10.14 3.93 -4.71
N GLU A 62 -8.92 3.42 -4.91
CA GLU A 62 -8.62 2.10 -5.45
C GLU A 62 -7.51 1.48 -4.59
N LEU A 63 -7.62 0.19 -4.31
CA LEU A 63 -6.68 -0.51 -3.44
C LEU A 63 -5.46 -1.07 -4.18
N THR A 64 -5.60 -1.30 -5.48
CA THR A 64 -4.54 -1.79 -6.34
C THR A 64 -4.61 -1.03 -7.66
N ILE A 65 -3.53 -0.33 -8.00
CA ILE A 65 -3.42 0.45 -9.23
C ILE A 65 -2.15 -0.04 -9.93
N CYS A 66 -2.30 -0.84 -10.97
CA CYS A 66 -1.19 -1.31 -11.78
C CYS A 66 -1.23 -0.63 -13.15
N GLU A 67 -0.07 -0.29 -13.70
CA GLU A 67 0.00 0.02 -15.12
C GLU A 67 -0.25 -1.30 -15.85
N ASP A 68 -1.45 -1.45 -16.43
CA ASP A 68 -1.69 -2.53 -17.39
C ASP A 68 -0.66 -2.41 -18.51
N GLU A 69 0.12 -3.47 -18.74
CA GLU A 69 0.83 -3.64 -20.00
C GLU A 69 -0.23 -3.81 -21.10
N GLY A 70 -0.76 -2.68 -21.57
CA GLY A 70 -1.65 -2.65 -22.72
C GLY A 70 -0.93 -3.28 -23.90
N ILE A 71 -1.32 -4.53 -24.22
CA ILE A 71 -1.05 -5.16 -25.51
C ILE A 71 -1.88 -4.44 -26.57
#